data_AF-A0A7C1CIT2-F1
#
_entry.id   AF-A0A7C1CIT2-F1
#
_cell.length_a   1.000
_cell.length_b   1.000
_cell.length_c   1.000
_cell.angle_alpha   90.00
_cell.angle_beta   90.00
_cell.angle_gamma   90.00
#
_symmetry.space_group_name_H-M   'P 1'
#
loop_
_entity.id
_entity.type
_entity.pdbx_description
1 polymer ?
#
loop_
_entity_poly.entity_id
_entity_poly.type
_entity_poly.pdbx_seq_one_letter_code
_entity_poly.pdbx_strand_id
1 'polypeptide(L)'
;MNVIYLYLLTIPVFFVIDMIWLGFVARGFYRNNLGHLLRADVNWAAALVFYLLYIVGILIFATMPALEKDSLSQAVVMGALFGFFAYATYDLTNLATLKDWPVRVVFVDIIWGMVLTASVAAASFSIGRWLFTCDFCTV
;
A
#
# COMPACT_ATOMS: atom_id res chain seq x y z
N MET A 1 -10.39 -14.54 15.34
CA MET A 1 -11.01 -14.66 14.00
C MET A 1 -11.03 -13.33 13.24
N ASN A 2 -11.21 -12.20 13.91
CA ASN A 2 -11.41 -10.88 13.26
C ASN A 2 -10.20 -10.34 12.48
N VAL A 3 -8.96 -10.65 12.89
CA VAL A 3 -7.76 -10.20 12.17
C VAL A 3 -7.66 -10.85 10.78
N ILE A 4 -8.09 -12.10 10.64
CA ILE A 4 -8.15 -12.78 9.34
C ILE A 4 -9.19 -12.12 8.45
N TYR A 5 -10.39 -11.83 8.98
CA TYR A 5 -11.42 -11.10 8.22
C TYR A 5 -10.97 -9.69 7.85
N LEU A 6 -10.32 -8.97 8.76
CA LEU A 6 -9.74 -7.66 8.49
C LEU A 6 -8.73 -7.75 7.33
N TYR A 7 -7.81 -8.70 7.37
CA TYR A 7 -6.85 -8.94 6.30
C TYR A 7 -7.54 -9.24 4.96
N LEU A 8 -8.50 -10.16 4.95
CA LEU A 8 -9.23 -10.53 3.74
C LEU A 8 -10.04 -9.37 3.15
N LEU A 9 -10.55 -8.46 3.99
CA LEU A 9 -11.28 -7.26 3.56
C LEU A 9 -10.35 -6.11 3.15
N THR A 10 -9.14 -6.03 3.68
CA THR A 10 -8.13 -5.05 3.27
C THR A 10 -7.58 -5.34 1.87
N ILE A 11 -7.47 -6.62 1.48
CA ILE A 11 -7.01 -7.02 0.13
C ILE A 11 -7.78 -6.31 -1.00
N PRO A 12 -9.12 -6.45 -1.11
CA PRO A 12 -9.85 -5.79 -2.18
C PRO A 12 -9.78 -4.26 -2.09
N VAL A 13 -9.69 -3.68 -0.89
CA VAL A 13 -9.51 -2.23 -0.71
C VAL A 13 -8.19 -1.77 -1.34
N PHE A 14 -7.09 -2.47 -1.05
CA PHE A 14 -5.79 -2.16 -1.63
C PHE A 14 -5.85 -2.23 -3.16
N PHE A 15 -6.38 -3.32 -3.70
CA PHE A 15 -6.46 -3.52 -5.14
C PHE A 15 -7.34 -2.48 -5.84
N VAL A 16 -8.47 -2.09 -5.26
CA VAL A 16 -9.35 -1.07 -5.84
C VAL A 16 -8.64 0.29 -5.92
N ILE A 17 -7.96 0.69 -4.85
CA ILE A 17 -7.23 1.98 -4.83
C ILE A 17 -6.05 1.95 -5.80
N ASP A 18 -5.27 0.87 -5.80
CA ASP A 18 -4.10 0.72 -6.67
C ASP A 18 -4.50 0.60 -8.15
N MET A 19 -5.61 -0.06 -8.47
CA MET A 19 -6.14 -0.15 -9.84
C MET A 19 -6.52 1.22 -10.41
N ILE A 20 -6.96 2.18 -9.58
CA ILE A 20 -7.22 3.55 -10.03
C ILE A 20 -5.91 4.16 -10.53
N TRP A 21 -4.83 4.08 -9.74
CA TRP A 21 -3.52 4.58 -10.18
C TRP A 21 -3.01 3.87 -11.43
N LEU A 22 -3.10 2.54 -11.46
CA LEU A 22 -2.66 1.72 -12.57
C LEU A 22 -3.43 2.04 -13.87
N GLY A 23 -4.73 2.31 -13.75
CA GLY A 23 -5.62 2.63 -14.87
C GLY A 23 -5.40 4.04 -15.44
N PHE A 24 -5.19 5.04 -14.58
CA PHE A 24 -5.16 6.44 -15.00
C PHE A 24 -3.75 6.99 -15.28
N VAL A 25 -2.75 6.64 -14.47
CA VAL A 25 -1.44 7.30 -14.51
C VAL A 25 -0.34 6.33 -14.93
N ALA A 26 -0.32 5.14 -14.34
CA ALA A 26 0.81 4.23 -14.44
C ALA A 26 1.12 3.76 -15.87
N ARG A 27 0.11 3.33 -16.65
CA ARG A 27 0.36 2.66 -17.94
C ARG A 27 1.14 3.52 -18.92
N GLY A 28 0.77 4.80 -19.05
CA GLY A 28 1.48 5.73 -19.93
C GLY A 28 2.78 6.22 -19.30
N PHE A 29 2.72 6.60 -18.02
CA PHE A 29 3.85 7.20 -17.32
C PHE A 29 5.04 6.23 -17.20
N TYR A 30 4.84 5.03 -16.65
CA TYR A 30 5.93 4.07 -16.49
C TYR A 30 6.41 3.52 -17.82
N ARG A 31 5.54 3.31 -18.82
CA ARG A 31 6.01 2.83 -20.12
C ARG A 31 6.88 3.86 -20.83
N ASN A 32 6.59 5.15 -20.68
CA ASN A 32 7.39 6.22 -21.28
C ASN A 32 8.72 6.47 -20.54
N ASN A 33 8.76 6.27 -19.21
CA ASN A 33 9.94 6.56 -18.39
C ASN A 33 10.82 5.32 -18.15
N LEU A 34 10.22 4.15 -17.94
CA LEU A 34 10.88 2.89 -17.59
C LEU A 34 10.78 1.83 -18.69
N GLY A 35 10.20 2.12 -19.85
CA GLY A 35 9.92 1.11 -20.88
C GLY A 35 11.12 0.26 -21.31
N HIS A 36 12.32 0.84 -21.28
CA HIS A 36 13.57 0.15 -21.59
C HIS A 36 14.04 -0.83 -20.50
N LEU A 37 13.55 -0.68 -19.26
CA LEU A 37 13.83 -1.54 -18.10
C LEU A 37 12.70 -2.56 -17.84
N LEU A 38 11.51 -2.34 -18.41
CA LEU A 38 10.37 -3.21 -18.20
C LEU A 38 10.59 -4.57 -18.84
N ARG A 39 10.29 -5.63 -18.08
CA ARG A 39 10.28 -7.00 -18.57
C ARG A 39 9.13 -7.19 -19.56
N ALA A 40 9.35 -8.00 -20.60
CA ALA A 40 8.31 -8.36 -21.58
C ALA A 40 7.14 -9.11 -20.91
N ASP A 41 7.44 -10.02 -19.99
CA ASP A 41 6.46 -10.80 -19.24
C ASP A 41 6.43 -10.39 -17.76
N VAL A 42 5.21 -10.25 -17.23
CA VAL A 42 5.00 -9.93 -15.81
C VAL A 42 5.32 -11.16 -14.95
N ASN A 43 6.19 -11.01 -13.95
CA ASN A 43 6.38 -12.02 -12.93
C ASN A 43 5.24 -11.97 -11.91
N TRP A 44 4.15 -12.67 -12.21
CA TRP A 44 2.94 -12.70 -11.38
C TRP A 44 3.16 -13.25 -9.98
N ALA A 45 4.08 -14.22 -9.82
CA ALA A 45 4.39 -14.79 -8.51
C ALA A 45 5.00 -13.74 -7.57
N ALA A 46 6.00 -13.00 -8.05
CA ALA A 46 6.61 -11.92 -7.28
C ALA A 46 5.61 -10.79 -6.97
N ALA A 47 4.78 -10.42 -7.95
CA ALA A 47 3.75 -9.41 -7.76
C ALA A 47 2.75 -9.82 -6.66
N LEU A 48 2.19 -11.02 -6.75
CA LEU A 48 1.20 -11.50 -5.77
C LEU A 48 1.80 -11.59 -4.37
N VAL A 49 3.01 -12.12 -4.23
CA VAL A 49 3.72 -12.19 -2.95
C VAL A 49 3.92 -10.79 -2.37
N PHE A 50 4.33 -9.82 -3.18
CA PHE A 50 4.45 -8.43 -2.75
C PHE A 50 3.12 -7.86 -2.24
N TYR A 51 2.03 -7.96 -3.01
CA TYR A 51 0.73 -7.42 -2.59
C TYR A 51 0.28 -7.99 -1.25
N LEU A 52 0.36 -9.32 -1.11
CA LEU A 52 -0.08 -10.00 0.11
C LEU A 52 0.78 -9.64 1.32
N LEU A 53 2.11 -9.56 1.16
CA LEU A 53 3.04 -9.18 2.23
C LEU A 53 2.93 -7.70 2.59
N TYR A 54 2.75 -6.83 1.60
CA TYR A 54 2.67 -5.40 1.83
C TYR A 54 1.47 -5.06 2.69
N ILE A 55 0.31 -5.68 2.41
CA ILE A 55 -0.90 -5.54 3.23
C ILE A 55 -0.67 -5.99 4.68
N VAL A 56 0.06 -7.09 4.91
CA VAL A 56 0.43 -7.52 6.27
C VAL A 56 1.21 -6.40 6.98
N GLY A 57 2.16 -5.77 6.30
CA GLY A 57 2.89 -4.61 6.84
C GLY A 57 1.97 -3.44 7.21
N ILE A 58 1.01 -3.09 6.35
CA ILE A 58 0.02 -2.04 6.63
C ILE A 58 -0.77 -2.36 7.90
N LEU A 59 -1.18 -3.61 8.08
CA LEU A 59 -1.94 -4.01 9.26
C LEU A 59 -1.09 -3.91 10.53
N ILE A 60 0.15 -4.43 10.50
CA ILE A 60 1.04 -4.47 11.66
C ILE A 60 1.48 -3.07 12.09
N PHE A 61 1.91 -2.23 11.15
CA PHE A 61 2.53 -0.96 11.50
C PHE A 61 1.56 0.22 11.60
N ALA A 62 0.43 0.17 10.88
CA ALA A 62 -0.52 1.28 10.84
C ALA A 62 -1.88 0.92 11.43
N THR A 63 -2.52 -0.15 10.96
CA THR A 63 -3.94 -0.40 11.24
C THR A 63 -4.18 -0.91 12.66
N MET A 64 -3.51 -1.99 13.08
CA MET A 64 -3.73 -2.58 14.40
C MET A 64 -3.35 -1.62 15.54
N PRO A 65 -2.19 -0.93 15.52
CA PRO A 65 -1.85 0.04 16.56
C PRO A 65 -2.80 1.25 16.60
N ALA A 66 -3.43 1.58 15.47
CA ALA A 66 -4.43 2.63 15.42
C ALA A 66 -5.78 2.17 16.00
N LEU A 67 -6.19 0.93 15.74
CA LEU A 67 -7.38 0.31 16.33
C LEU A 67 -7.28 0.22 17.85
N GLU A 68 -6.12 -0.18 18.37
CA GLU A 68 -5.86 -0.23 19.82
C GLU A 68 -5.99 1.14 20.51
N LYS A 69 -5.65 2.22 19.79
CA LYS A 69 -5.76 3.60 20.30
C LYS A 69 -7.03 4.33 19.84
N ASP A 70 -7.92 3.63 19.15
CA ASP A 70 -9.11 4.17 18.46
C ASP A 70 -8.84 5.50 17.70
N SER A 71 -7.74 5.56 16.94
CA SER A 71 -7.26 6.80 16.32
C SER A 71 -7.09 6.70 14.81
N LEU A 72 -8.04 7.28 14.06
CA LEU A 72 -7.95 7.36 12.59
C LEU A 72 -6.72 8.18 12.15
N SER A 73 -6.39 9.26 12.87
CA SER A 73 -5.23 10.09 12.54
C SER A 73 -3.93 9.29 12.65
N GLN A 74 -3.82 8.40 13.64
CA GLN A 74 -2.68 7.49 13.74
C GLN A 74 -2.64 6.50 12.56
N ALA A 75 -3.77 5.93 12.14
CA ALA A 75 -3.81 5.03 10.98
C ALA A 75 -3.30 5.73 9.71
N VAL A 76 -3.75 6.97 9.48
CA VAL A 76 -3.35 7.79 8.32
C VAL A 76 -1.86 8.13 8.38
N VAL A 77 -1.38 8.66 9.51
CA VAL A 77 0.02 9.10 9.64
C VAL A 77 0.98 7.92 9.57
N MET A 78 0.71 6.83 10.30
CA MET A 78 1.56 5.65 10.28
C MET A 78 1.49 4.93 8.93
N GLY A 79 0.32 4.90 8.29
CA GLY A 79 0.16 4.39 6.92
C GLY A 79 0.97 5.21 5.92
N ALA A 80 0.89 6.54 5.98
CA ALA A 80 1.68 7.42 5.12
C ALA A 80 3.19 7.22 5.33
N LEU A 81 3.66 7.12 6.58
CA LEU A 81 5.06 6.89 6.89
C LEU A 81 5.54 5.51 6.41
N PHE A 82 4.75 4.47 6.61
CA PHE A 82 5.08 3.13 6.10
C PHE A 82 5.16 3.13 4.56
N GLY A 83 4.23 3.80 3.90
CA GLY A 83 4.26 4.04 2.45
C GLY A 83 5.50 4.79 2.00
N PHE A 84 5.80 5.91 2.66
CA PHE A 84 6.99 6.73 2.40
C PHE A 84 8.26 5.88 2.46
N PHE A 85 8.50 5.16 3.55
CA PHE A 85 9.72 4.38 3.70
C PHE A 85 9.83 3.25 2.68
N ALA A 86 8.76 2.49 2.45
CA ALA A 86 8.78 1.38 1.50
C ALA A 86 9.10 1.85 0.07
N TYR A 87 8.40 2.87 -0.41
CA TYR A 87 8.60 3.39 -1.76
C TYR A 87 9.91 4.16 -1.87
N ALA A 88 10.28 4.97 -0.87
CA ALA A 88 11.57 5.66 -0.89
C ALA A 88 12.75 4.68 -0.86
N THR A 89 12.69 3.61 -0.07
CA THR A 89 13.73 2.58 -0.07
C THR A 89 13.86 1.94 -1.45
N TYR A 90 12.75 1.58 -2.10
CA TYR A 90 12.79 1.00 -3.45
C TYR A 90 13.37 1.99 -4.48
N ASP A 91 12.78 3.18 -4.59
CA ASP A 91 13.12 4.15 -5.62
C ASP A 91 14.50 4.78 -5.44
N LEU A 92 14.90 5.12 -4.22
CA LEU A 92 16.23 5.69 -3.97
C LEU A 92 17.33 4.64 -4.15
N THR A 93 17.05 3.37 -3.84
CA THR A 93 17.99 2.28 -4.11
C THR A 93 18.15 2.06 -5.61
N ASN A 94 17.06 2.08 -6.37
CA ASN A 94 17.14 1.98 -7.83
C ASN A 94 17.83 3.21 -8.44
N LEU A 95 17.57 4.41 -7.94
CA LEU A 95 18.27 5.62 -8.36
C LEU A 95 19.79 5.54 -8.10
N ALA A 96 20.20 4.87 -7.03
CA ALA A 96 21.62 4.69 -6.70
C ALA A 96 22.30 3.56 -7.49
N THR A 97 21.55 2.53 -7.91
CA THR A 97 22.13 1.27 -8.45
C THR A 97 21.89 1.06 -9.94
N LEU A 98 20.80 1.57 -10.50
CA LEU A 98 20.43 1.42 -11.89
C LEU A 98 20.80 2.66 -12.69
N LYS A 99 21.34 2.44 -13.89
CA LYS A 99 21.64 3.52 -14.84
C LYS A 99 20.33 4.11 -15.38
N ASP A 100 20.30 5.44 -15.50
CA ASP A 100 19.19 6.19 -16.13
C ASP A 100 17.82 6.05 -15.42
N TRP A 101 17.81 5.76 -14.11
CA TRP A 101 16.57 5.75 -13.32
C TRP A 101 15.95 7.16 -13.25
N PRO A 102 14.71 7.37 -13.70
CA PRO A 102 14.14 8.71 -13.79
C PRO A 102 13.78 9.30 -12.42
N VAL A 103 14.42 10.42 -12.04
CA VAL A 103 14.14 11.13 -10.79
C VAL A 103 12.66 11.54 -10.65
N ARG A 104 11.97 11.79 -11.78
CA ARG A 104 10.52 12.08 -11.77
C ARG A 104 9.71 10.90 -11.25
N VAL A 105 10.09 9.66 -11.59
CA VAL A 105 9.42 8.45 -11.10
C VAL A 105 9.57 8.36 -9.59
N VAL A 106 10.78 8.57 -9.06
CA VAL A 106 11.07 8.55 -7.62
C VAL A 106 10.10 9.41 -6.81
N PHE A 107 9.93 10.69 -7.18
CA PHE A 107 9.03 11.57 -6.44
C PHE A 107 7.57 11.18 -6.55
N VAL A 108 7.13 10.79 -7.75
CA VAL A 108 5.74 10.40 -8.01
C VAL A 108 5.40 9.12 -7.25
N ASP A 109 6.28 8.13 -7.26
CA ASP A 109 6.10 6.84 -6.61
C ASP A 109 6.10 6.97 -5.09
N ILE A 110 6.98 7.78 -4.52
CA ILE A 110 6.98 8.06 -3.08
C ILE A 110 5.66 8.72 -2.65
N ILE A 111 5.22 9.76 -3.37
CA ILE A 111 3.96 10.46 -3.04
C ILE A 111 2.78 9.49 -3.17
N TRP A 112 2.73 8.71 -4.25
CA TRP A 112 1.67 7.72 -4.43
C TRP A 112 1.70 6.65 -3.33
N GLY A 113 2.87 6.12 -2.99
CA GLY A 113 3.05 5.15 -1.91
C GLY A 113 2.53 5.68 -0.57
N MET A 114 2.80 6.94 -0.24
CA MET A 114 2.22 7.59 0.94
C MET A 114 0.69 7.63 0.88
N VAL A 115 0.12 8.10 -0.23
CA VAL A 115 -1.33 8.28 -0.40
C VAL A 115 -2.06 6.93 -0.39
N LEU A 116 -1.58 5.96 -1.16
CA LEU A 116 -2.12 4.60 -1.25
C LEU A 116 -2.15 3.96 0.13
N THR A 117 -1.01 3.92 0.80
CA THR A 117 -0.86 3.22 2.08
C THR A 117 -1.63 3.90 3.20
N ALA A 118 -1.66 5.24 3.23
CA ALA A 118 -2.51 5.99 4.16
C ALA A 118 -4.01 5.72 3.94
N SER A 119 -4.45 5.70 2.68
CA SER A 119 -5.86 5.45 2.31
C SER A 119 -6.29 4.03 2.68
N VAL A 120 -5.44 3.05 2.41
CA VAL A 120 -5.70 1.65 2.78
C VAL A 120 -5.71 1.47 4.29
N ALA A 121 -4.76 2.08 5.02
CA ALA A 121 -4.74 2.03 6.48
C ALA A 121 -5.99 2.67 7.10
N ALA A 122 -6.43 3.82 6.58
CA ALA A 122 -7.66 4.48 7.02
C ALA A 122 -8.90 3.61 6.80
N ALA A 123 -9.06 3.06 5.59
CA ALA A 123 -10.18 2.18 5.27
C ALA A 123 -10.17 0.89 6.11
N SER A 124 -8.99 0.28 6.28
CA SER A 124 -8.82 -0.93 7.10
C SER A 124 -9.12 -0.63 8.57
N PHE A 125 -8.76 0.54 9.07
CA PHE A 125 -9.12 0.98 10.42
C PHE A 125 -10.64 1.10 10.57
N SER A 126 -11.35 1.71 9.61
CA SER A 126 -12.81 1.79 9.64
C SER A 126 -13.48 0.41 9.61
N ILE A 127 -12.98 -0.50 8.76
CA ILE A 127 -13.46 -1.90 8.70
C ILE A 127 -13.19 -2.61 10.02
N GLY A 128 -11.98 -2.45 10.58
CA GLY A 128 -11.59 -3.03 11.85
C GLY A 128 -12.50 -2.54 12.98
N ARG A 129 -12.73 -1.23 13.10
CA ARG A 129 -13.66 -0.67 14.09
C ARG A 129 -15.03 -1.33 13.99
N TRP A 130 -15.58 -1.46 12.79
CA TRP A 130 -16.88 -2.11 12.58
C TRP A 130 -16.85 -3.58 13.02
N LEU A 131 -15.86 -4.36 12.59
CA LEU A 131 -15.70 -5.78 12.95
C LEU A 131 -15.59 -5.97 14.47
N PHE A 132 -14.72 -5.21 15.14
CA PHE A 132 -14.45 -5.37 16.58
C PHE A 132 -15.55 -4.78 17.47
N THR A 133 -16.38 -3.87 16.96
CA THR A 133 -17.55 -3.37 17.69
C THR A 133 -18.71 -4.38 17.67
N CYS A 134 -18.85 -5.17 16.59
CA CYS A 134 -19.92 -6.17 16.47
C CYS A 134 -19.76 -7.37 17.43
N ASP A 135 -18.55 -7.71 17.89
CA ASP A 135 -18.35 -8.80 18.86
C ASP A 135 -18.96 -8.52 20.24
N PHE A 136 -19.11 -7.24 20.61
CA PHE A 136 -19.80 -6.84 21.84
C PHE A 136 -21.34 -6.99 21.77
N CYS A 137 -21.91 -7.35 20.62
CA CYS A 137 -23.35 -7.64 20.49
C CYS A 137 -23.68 -9.14 20.69
N THR A 138 -22.68 -10.00 20.84
CA THR A 138 -22.87 -11.47 20.97
C THR A 138 -22.60 -12.03 22.37
N VAL A 139 -22.54 -11.20 23.41
CA VAL A 139 -22.49 -11.63 24.82
C VAL A 139 -23.59 -10.95 25.63
#